data_AF-A0A6J8AL79-F1
#
_entry.id   AF-A0A6J8AL79-F1
#
_cell.length_a   1.000
_cell.length_b   1.000
_cell.length_c   1.000
_cell.angle_alpha   90.00
_cell.angle_beta   90.00
_cell.angle_gamma   90.00
#
_symmetry.space_group_name_H-M   'P 1'
#
loop_
_entity.id
_entity.type
_entity.pdbx_description
1 polymer ?
#
loop_
_entity_poly.entity_id
_entity_poly.type
_entity_poly.pdbx_seq_one_letter_code
_entity_poly.pdbx_strand_id
1 'polypeptide(L)'
;MAEGYNENKLVRREEVLELRIKIGEESHEKEIAHKNSLIADAKAKNEVLENENEDLKTQVQDEKELRKMLESKGDEKQQHINELKAQVTVLQKEREDLSVKIKRLDRKDAQKSEEIKQLKKQVEQINEEIEVKRRNEQHLHDQLEERLEKSMEKSIEKSMEKSMEKCMEKCVLDKIENLLQKGFSKLNNGNDTTKTNNCSVKEAKNLKISNETYNVTVKSNNGRNFFIPNKQDFTFSDQKSSRRNKNRPN
;
A
#
# COMPACT_ATOMS: atom_id res chain seq x y z
N MET A 1 -150.39 43.68 27.40
CA MET A 1 -149.63 42.44 27.12
C MET A 1 -148.76 42.52 25.85
N ALA A 2 -148.97 43.46 24.91
CA ALA A 2 -148.16 43.58 23.70
C ALA A 2 -146.87 44.43 23.85
N GLU A 3 -146.81 45.38 24.80
CA GLU A 3 -145.63 46.25 24.97
C GLU A 3 -144.46 45.56 25.68
N GLY A 4 -144.70 44.76 26.73
CA GLY A 4 -143.65 43.99 27.43
C GLY A 4 -143.00 42.87 26.59
N TYR A 5 -143.60 42.49 25.46
CA TYR A 5 -143.02 41.50 24.52
C TYR A 5 -141.97 42.15 23.60
N ASN A 6 -142.05 43.46 23.36
CA ASN A 6 -141.10 44.20 22.53
C ASN A 6 -139.85 44.63 23.30
N GLU A 7 -139.99 45.03 24.57
CA GLU A 7 -138.84 45.35 25.43
C GLU A 7 -137.95 44.13 25.68
N ASN A 8 -138.54 42.96 25.97
CA ASN A 8 -137.80 41.69 26.12
C ASN A 8 -137.04 41.28 24.85
N LYS A 9 -137.54 41.64 23.67
CA LYS A 9 -136.87 41.37 22.39
C LYS A 9 -135.72 42.36 22.13
N LEU A 10 -135.82 43.58 22.65
CA LEU A 10 -134.77 44.59 22.57
C LEU A 10 -133.61 44.25 23.51
N VAL A 11 -133.91 43.91 24.77
CA VAL A 11 -132.92 43.49 25.78
C VAL A 11 -132.14 42.26 25.31
N ARG A 12 -132.84 41.24 24.79
CA ARG A 12 -132.18 40.05 24.21
C ARG A 12 -131.32 40.37 22.99
N ARG A 13 -131.65 41.41 22.21
CA ARG A 13 -130.81 41.83 21.06
C ARG A 13 -129.55 42.54 21.54
N GLU A 14 -129.66 43.38 22.57
CA GLU A 14 -128.50 44.03 23.20
C GLU A 14 -127.56 43.00 23.84
N GLU A 15 -128.10 42.03 24.60
CA GLU A 15 -127.30 40.92 25.17
C GLU A 15 -126.59 40.09 24.09
N VAL A 16 -127.26 39.80 22.96
CA VAL A 16 -126.63 39.08 21.84
C VAL A 16 -125.54 39.91 21.16
N LEU A 17 -125.71 41.24 21.07
CA LEU A 17 -124.68 42.13 20.54
C LEU A 17 -123.47 42.22 21.48
N GLU A 18 -123.68 42.35 22.79
CA GLU A 18 -122.61 42.34 23.78
C GLU A 18 -121.83 41.02 23.79
N LEU A 19 -122.53 39.88 23.71
CA LEU A 19 -121.87 38.57 23.60
C LEU A 19 -121.07 38.43 22.30
N ARG A 20 -121.57 38.96 21.17
CA ARG A 20 -120.83 38.97 19.90
C ARG A 20 -119.58 39.85 19.97
N ILE A 21 -119.66 41.01 20.64
CA ILE A 21 -118.51 41.89 20.88
C ILE A 21 -117.48 41.15 21.72
N LYS A 22 -117.87 40.56 22.86
CA LYS A 22 -116.98 39.79 23.74
C LYS A 22 -116.32 38.61 23.04
N ILE A 23 -117.07 37.84 22.25
CA ILE A 23 -116.52 36.72 21.47
C ILE A 23 -115.53 37.22 20.41
N GLY A 24 -115.81 38.35 19.77
CA GLY A 24 -114.90 39.00 18.83
C GLY A 24 -113.61 39.47 19.51
N GLU A 25 -113.72 40.13 20.66
CA GLU A 25 -112.60 40.59 21.48
C GLU A 25 -111.74 39.41 21.95
N GLU A 26 -112.33 38.37 22.53
CA GLU A 26 -111.61 37.16 22.95
C GLU A 26 -110.92 36.44 21.77
N SER A 27 -111.55 36.42 20.59
CA SER A 27 -110.95 35.84 19.38
C SER A 27 -109.75 36.67 18.92
N HIS A 28 -109.86 37.99 18.91
CA HIS A 28 -108.76 38.88 18.54
C HIS A 28 -107.62 38.83 19.57
N GLU A 29 -107.92 38.77 20.86
CA GLU A 29 -106.92 38.61 21.91
C GLU A 29 -106.13 37.30 21.78
N LYS A 30 -106.81 36.18 21.50
CA LYS A 30 -106.15 34.89 21.23
C LYS A 30 -105.27 34.96 19.98
N GLU A 31 -105.73 35.62 18.92
CA GLU A 31 -104.94 35.81 17.70
C GLU A 31 -103.70 36.70 17.96
N ILE A 32 -103.86 37.78 18.72
CA ILE A 32 -102.76 38.67 19.13
C ILE A 32 -101.76 37.90 20.00
N ALA A 33 -102.22 37.13 20.99
CA ALA A 33 -101.35 36.33 21.84
C ALA A 33 -100.56 35.29 21.03
N HIS A 34 -101.21 34.61 20.09
CA HIS A 34 -100.56 33.66 19.19
C HIS A 34 -99.50 34.36 18.30
N LYS A 35 -99.84 35.50 17.68
CA LYS A 35 -98.87 36.29 16.89
C LYS A 35 -97.70 36.77 17.74
N ASN A 36 -97.94 37.23 18.96
CA ASN A 36 -96.88 37.66 19.88
C ASN A 36 -95.96 36.51 20.28
N SER A 37 -96.52 35.31 20.51
CA SER A 37 -95.71 34.11 20.75
C SER A 37 -94.81 33.79 19.55
N LEU A 38 -95.35 33.81 18.33
CA LEU A 38 -94.56 33.58 17.11
C LEU A 38 -93.47 34.64 16.93
N ILE A 39 -93.75 35.90 17.26
CA ILE A 39 -92.75 36.98 17.22
C ILE A 39 -91.64 36.73 18.26
N ALA A 40 -91.98 36.29 19.47
CA ALA A 40 -90.99 35.96 20.50
C ALA A 40 -90.10 34.79 20.06
N ASP A 41 -90.68 33.73 19.50
CA ASP A 41 -89.93 32.58 18.98
C ASP A 41 -89.01 32.98 17.80
N ALA A 42 -89.50 33.84 16.90
CA ALA A 42 -88.69 34.36 15.80
C ALA A 42 -87.52 35.22 16.29
N LYS A 43 -87.74 36.05 17.31
CA LYS A 43 -86.67 36.84 17.94
C LYS A 43 -85.62 35.95 18.59
N ALA A 44 -86.04 34.95 19.36
CA ALA A 44 -85.11 34.00 19.99
C ALA A 44 -84.28 33.25 18.95
N LYS A 45 -84.89 32.82 17.83
CA LYS A 45 -84.17 32.19 16.73
C LYS A 45 -83.17 33.13 16.06
N ASN A 46 -83.54 34.40 15.86
CA ASN A 46 -82.62 35.39 15.29
C ASN A 46 -81.43 35.65 16.20
N GLU A 47 -81.63 35.74 17.52
CA GLU A 47 -80.54 35.92 18.48
C GLU A 47 -79.56 34.74 18.46
N VAL A 48 -80.07 33.49 18.38
CA VAL A 48 -79.22 32.30 18.23
C VAL A 48 -78.42 32.37 16.92
N LEU A 49 -79.06 32.71 15.80
CA LEU A 49 -78.39 32.83 14.51
C LEU A 49 -77.34 33.96 14.48
N GLU A 50 -77.57 35.06 15.18
CA GLU A 50 -76.59 36.15 15.31
C GLU A 50 -75.34 35.68 16.07
N ASN A 51 -75.52 34.95 17.17
CA ASN A 51 -74.39 34.37 17.92
C ASN A 51 -73.62 33.35 17.08
N GLU A 52 -74.31 32.44 16.39
CA GLU A 52 -73.68 31.46 15.47
C GLU A 52 -72.90 32.17 14.35
N ASN A 53 -73.41 33.29 13.82
CA ASN A 53 -72.72 34.06 12.80
C ASN A 53 -71.43 34.72 13.31
N GLU A 54 -71.41 35.25 14.53
CA GLU A 54 -70.18 35.81 15.11
C GLU A 54 -69.15 34.72 15.45
N ASP A 55 -69.59 33.53 15.90
CA ASP A 55 -68.72 32.37 16.09
C ASP A 55 -68.09 31.91 14.76
N LEU A 56 -68.90 31.78 13.69
CA LEU A 56 -68.42 31.42 12.36
C LEU A 56 -67.43 32.45 11.81
N LYS A 57 -67.69 33.74 12.02
CA LYS A 57 -66.80 34.83 11.60
C LYS A 57 -65.44 34.75 12.31
N THR A 58 -65.44 34.39 13.60
CA THR A 58 -64.21 34.15 14.36
C THR A 58 -63.45 32.95 13.80
N GLN A 59 -64.14 31.83 13.55
CA GLN A 59 -63.52 30.64 12.93
C GLN A 59 -62.90 30.93 11.55
N VAL A 60 -63.61 31.70 10.71
CA VAL A 60 -63.09 32.10 9.38
C VAL A 60 -61.82 32.95 9.50
N GLN A 61 -61.73 33.80 10.52
CA GLN A 61 -60.54 34.60 10.76
C GLN A 61 -59.36 33.73 11.21
N ASP A 62 -59.58 32.78 12.12
CA ASP A 62 -58.55 31.83 12.57
C ASP A 62 -58.04 30.96 11.41
N GLU A 63 -58.94 30.46 10.55
CA GLU A 63 -58.56 29.70 9.36
C GLU A 63 -57.73 30.54 8.39
N LYS A 64 -58.06 31.83 8.24
CA LYS A 64 -57.31 32.76 7.38
C LYS A 64 -55.90 32.97 7.91
N GLU A 65 -55.71 33.04 9.22
CA GLU A 65 -54.40 33.14 9.85
C GLU A 65 -53.60 31.84 9.71
N LEU A 66 -54.25 30.69 9.89
CA LEU A 66 -53.64 29.38 9.66
C LEU A 66 -53.17 29.22 8.21
N ARG A 67 -53.97 29.67 7.22
CA ARG A 67 -53.58 29.65 5.80
C ARG A 67 -52.32 30.47 5.55
N LYS A 68 -52.22 31.68 6.12
CA LYS A 68 -51.02 32.52 6.00
C LYS A 68 -49.78 31.83 6.56
N MET A 69 -49.90 31.18 7.73
CA MET A 69 -48.78 30.44 8.33
C MET A 69 -48.38 29.22 7.52
N LEU A 70 -49.33 28.53 6.88
CA LEU A 70 -49.04 27.41 6.00
C LEU A 70 -48.37 27.85 4.70
N GLU A 71 -48.79 28.99 4.15
CA GLU A 71 -48.18 29.60 2.97
C GLU A 71 -46.72 29.99 3.24
N SER A 72 -46.45 30.68 4.36
CA SER A 72 -45.07 31.03 4.74
C SER A 72 -44.19 29.80 4.96
N LYS A 73 -44.70 28.76 5.62
CA LYS A 73 -44.00 27.47 5.77
C LYS A 73 -43.77 26.77 4.43
N GLY A 74 -44.68 26.94 3.47
CA GLY A 74 -44.53 26.46 2.10
C GLY A 74 -43.34 27.13 1.41
N ASP A 75 -43.25 28.45 1.52
CA ASP A 75 -42.16 29.26 0.95
C ASP A 75 -40.81 28.91 1.58
N GLU A 76 -40.73 28.79 2.90
CA GLU A 76 -39.52 28.38 3.62
C GLU A 76 -39.02 27.01 3.13
N LYS A 77 -39.93 26.03 3.01
CA LYS A 77 -39.57 24.70 2.48
C LYS A 77 -39.11 24.78 1.03
N GLN A 78 -39.73 25.63 0.22
CA GLN A 78 -39.34 25.81 -1.17
C GLN A 78 -37.96 26.45 -1.31
N GLN A 79 -37.62 27.40 -0.43
CA GLN A 79 -36.27 27.97 -0.33
C GLN A 79 -35.25 26.89 0.05
N HIS A 80 -35.54 26.08 1.07
CA HIS A 80 -34.64 25.01 1.47
C HIS A 80 -34.43 23.95 0.37
N ILE A 81 -35.48 23.62 -0.39
CA ILE A 81 -35.38 22.76 -1.58
C ILE A 81 -34.43 23.37 -2.62
N ASN A 82 -34.49 24.68 -2.85
CA ASN A 82 -33.62 25.36 -3.81
C ASN A 82 -32.16 25.39 -3.34
N GLU A 83 -31.92 25.62 -2.04
CA GLU A 83 -30.59 25.54 -1.45
C GLU A 83 -29.98 24.13 -1.57
N LEU A 84 -30.76 23.10 -1.24
CA LEU A 84 -30.33 21.71 -1.37
C LEU A 84 -30.02 21.35 -2.84
N LYS A 85 -30.86 21.81 -3.79
CA LYS A 85 -30.57 21.65 -5.22
C LYS A 85 -29.25 22.30 -5.60
N ALA A 86 -28.97 23.51 -5.13
CA ALA A 86 -27.70 24.20 -5.38
C ALA A 86 -26.52 23.40 -4.82
N GLN A 87 -26.60 22.91 -3.58
CA GLN A 87 -25.55 22.08 -2.97
C GLN A 87 -25.29 20.80 -3.78
N VAL A 88 -26.35 20.11 -4.23
CA VAL A 88 -26.22 18.91 -5.07
C VAL A 88 -25.47 19.24 -6.37
N THR A 89 -25.75 20.39 -7.01
CA THR A 89 -25.03 20.77 -8.24
C THR A 89 -23.55 21.06 -8.00
N VAL A 90 -23.17 21.63 -6.85
CA VAL A 90 -21.76 21.86 -6.49
C VAL A 90 -21.04 20.53 -6.28
N LEU A 91 -21.63 19.63 -5.49
CA LEU A 91 -21.06 18.30 -5.22
C LEU A 91 -20.94 17.45 -6.49
N GLN A 92 -21.85 17.59 -7.45
CA GLN A 92 -21.75 16.93 -8.75
C GLN A 92 -20.52 17.39 -9.54
N LYS A 93 -20.23 18.70 -9.57
CA LYS A 93 -19.04 19.24 -10.22
C LYS A 93 -17.76 18.75 -9.54
N GLU A 94 -17.70 18.79 -8.21
CA GLU A 94 -16.55 18.28 -7.46
C GLU A 94 -16.28 16.80 -7.73
N ARG A 95 -17.34 15.99 -7.82
CA ARG A 95 -17.23 14.56 -8.19
C ARG A 95 -16.65 14.38 -9.58
N GLU A 96 -17.07 15.19 -10.55
CA GLU A 96 -16.54 15.14 -11.92
C GLU A 96 -15.06 15.52 -11.98
N ASP A 97 -14.67 16.59 -11.29
CA ASP A 97 -13.28 17.05 -11.19
C ASP A 97 -12.38 15.98 -10.56
N LEU A 98 -12.85 15.35 -9.46
CA LEU A 98 -12.15 14.25 -8.82
C LEU A 98 -12.05 13.02 -9.74
N SER A 99 -13.10 12.72 -10.51
CA SER A 99 -13.06 11.64 -11.50
C SER A 99 -11.99 11.88 -12.57
N VAL A 100 -11.86 13.13 -13.05
CA VAL A 100 -10.79 13.50 -14.00
C VAL A 100 -9.41 13.38 -13.36
N LYS A 101 -9.25 13.79 -12.10
CA LYS A 101 -7.98 13.66 -11.36
C LYS A 101 -7.55 12.20 -11.20
N ILE A 102 -8.48 11.30 -10.87
CA ILE A 102 -8.22 9.86 -10.77
C ILE A 102 -7.73 9.32 -12.11
N LYS A 103 -8.43 9.60 -13.22
CA LYS A 103 -8.01 9.15 -14.56
C LYS A 103 -6.62 9.64 -14.96
N ARG A 104 -6.22 10.84 -14.51
CA ARG A 104 -4.85 11.36 -14.74
C ARG A 104 -3.81 10.62 -13.92
N LEU A 105 -4.13 10.25 -12.67
CA LEU A 105 -3.25 9.47 -11.82
C LEU A 105 -3.06 8.05 -12.38
N ASP A 106 -4.14 7.40 -12.81
CA ASP A 106 -4.06 6.07 -13.44
C ASP A 106 -3.13 6.04 -14.66
N ARG A 107 -3.16 7.11 -15.49
CA ARG A 107 -2.23 7.26 -16.63
C ARG A 107 -0.79 7.42 -16.18
N LYS A 108 -0.53 8.20 -15.12
CA LYS A 108 0.83 8.38 -14.57
C LYS A 108 1.35 7.07 -13.98
N ASP A 109 0.50 6.31 -13.31
CA ASP A 109 0.88 5.00 -12.76
C ASP A 109 1.17 3.98 -13.86
N ALA A 110 0.38 3.99 -14.94
CA ALA A 110 0.66 3.17 -16.12
C ALA A 110 2.00 3.55 -16.78
N GLN A 111 2.30 4.85 -16.92
CA GLN A 111 3.58 5.33 -17.46
C GLN A 111 4.76 4.88 -16.59
N LYS A 112 4.70 5.11 -15.28
CA LYS A 112 5.75 4.69 -14.35
C LYS A 112 5.93 3.17 -14.32
N SER A 113 4.85 2.41 -14.44
CA SER A 113 4.91 0.94 -14.54
C SER A 113 5.70 0.51 -15.78
N GLU A 114 5.52 1.20 -16.91
CA GLU A 114 6.27 0.90 -18.13
C GLU A 114 7.74 1.34 -18.03
N GLU A 115 8.03 2.50 -17.43
CA GLU A 115 9.40 2.94 -17.12
C GLU A 115 10.14 1.90 -16.25
N ILE A 116 9.49 1.37 -15.21
CA ILE A 116 10.05 0.32 -14.36
C ILE A 116 10.36 -0.94 -15.16
N LYS A 117 9.50 -1.36 -16.09
CA LYS A 117 9.77 -2.51 -16.96
C LYS A 117 10.98 -2.28 -17.86
N GLN A 118 11.11 -1.09 -18.44
CA GLN A 118 12.25 -0.73 -19.29
C GLN A 118 13.55 -0.73 -18.48
N LEU A 119 13.56 -0.11 -17.29
CA LEU A 119 14.72 -0.12 -16.41
C LEU A 119 15.13 -1.53 -15.98
N LYS A 120 14.15 -2.40 -15.67
CA LYS A 120 14.44 -3.82 -15.37
C LYS A 120 15.16 -4.53 -16.51
N LYS A 121 14.72 -4.32 -17.76
CA LYS A 121 15.38 -4.88 -18.94
C LYS A 121 16.81 -4.34 -19.11
N GLN A 122 17.02 -3.04 -18.87
CA GLN A 122 18.36 -2.46 -18.93
C GLN A 122 19.29 -3.05 -17.86
N VAL A 123 18.80 -3.24 -16.63
CA VAL A 123 19.57 -3.88 -15.56
C VAL A 123 19.94 -5.32 -15.93
N GLU A 124 19.00 -6.06 -16.52
CA GLU A 124 19.25 -7.43 -17.00
C GLU A 124 20.35 -7.47 -18.06
N GLN A 125 20.30 -6.58 -19.05
CA GLN A 125 21.35 -6.43 -20.07
C GLN A 125 22.72 -6.08 -19.49
N ILE A 126 22.76 -5.14 -18.52
CA ILE A 126 24.01 -4.77 -17.85
C ILE A 126 24.59 -5.96 -17.07
N ASN A 127 23.75 -6.74 -16.40
CA ASN A 127 24.20 -7.93 -15.67
C ASN A 127 24.77 -9.00 -16.62
N GLU A 128 24.15 -9.19 -17.78
CA GLU A 128 24.70 -10.08 -18.82
C GLU A 128 26.07 -9.59 -19.32
N GLU A 129 26.22 -8.28 -19.56
CA GLU A 129 27.51 -7.69 -19.97
C GLU A 129 28.59 -7.86 -18.89
N ILE A 130 28.25 -7.67 -17.62
CA ILE A 130 29.16 -7.89 -16.49
C ILE A 130 29.62 -9.36 -16.45
N GLU A 131 28.71 -10.32 -16.63
CA GLU A 131 29.07 -11.74 -16.65
C GLU A 131 29.98 -12.09 -17.83
N VAL A 132 29.76 -11.51 -19.01
CA VAL A 132 30.66 -11.68 -20.15
C VAL A 132 32.03 -11.10 -19.87
N LYS A 133 32.12 -9.89 -19.30
CA LYS A 133 33.41 -9.28 -18.90
C LYS A 133 34.14 -10.13 -17.88
N ARG A 134 33.45 -10.65 -16.86
CA ARG A 134 34.03 -11.53 -15.84
C ARG A 134 34.61 -12.81 -16.44
N ARG A 135 33.91 -13.43 -17.40
CA ARG A 135 34.43 -14.61 -18.11
C ARG A 135 35.65 -14.27 -18.96
N ASN A 136 35.63 -13.14 -19.65
CA ASN A 136 36.77 -12.69 -20.45
C ASN A 136 38.00 -12.39 -19.58
N GLU A 137 37.81 -11.73 -18.44
CA GLU A 137 38.87 -11.48 -17.46
C GLU A 137 39.46 -12.79 -16.92
N GLN A 138 38.60 -13.75 -16.52
CA GLN A 138 39.06 -15.05 -16.06
C GLN A 138 39.85 -15.79 -17.14
N HIS A 139 39.32 -15.84 -18.37
CA HIS A 139 40.00 -16.49 -19.48
C HIS A 139 41.35 -15.82 -19.83
N LEU A 140 41.43 -14.49 -19.78
CA LEU A 140 42.70 -13.78 -19.97
C LEU A 140 43.68 -14.07 -18.83
N HIS A 141 43.21 -14.15 -17.59
CA HIS A 141 44.02 -14.52 -16.44
C HIS A 141 44.60 -15.93 -16.59
N ASP A 142 43.74 -16.92 -16.87
CA ASP A 142 44.14 -18.32 -17.08
C ASP A 142 45.15 -18.44 -18.23
N GLN A 143 44.92 -17.73 -19.35
CA GLN A 143 45.86 -17.72 -20.48
C GLN A 143 47.22 -17.10 -20.15
N LEU A 144 47.23 -16.01 -19.37
CA LEU A 144 48.47 -15.37 -18.95
C LEU A 144 49.24 -16.24 -17.96
N GLU A 145 48.54 -16.85 -17.01
CA GLU A 145 49.12 -17.78 -16.04
C GLU A 145 49.76 -18.98 -16.74
N GLU A 146 49.03 -19.66 -17.63
CA GLU A 146 49.53 -20.81 -18.39
C GLU A 146 50.75 -20.44 -19.27
N ARG A 147 50.72 -19.28 -19.93
CA ARG A 147 51.84 -18.81 -20.75
C ARG A 147 53.07 -18.47 -19.92
N LEU A 148 52.89 -17.79 -18.80
CA LEU A 148 53.98 -17.42 -17.90
C LEU A 148 54.60 -18.68 -17.32
N GLU A 149 53.79 -19.59 -16.76
CA GLU A 149 54.24 -20.86 -16.19
C GLU A 149 55.06 -21.67 -17.21
N LYS A 150 54.51 -21.94 -18.40
CA LYS A 150 55.22 -22.69 -19.47
C LYS A 150 56.48 -21.99 -19.95
N SER A 151 56.50 -20.66 -20.01
CA SER A 151 57.68 -19.91 -20.48
C SER A 151 58.80 -19.94 -19.44
N MET A 152 58.45 -19.79 -18.16
CA MET A 152 59.39 -19.79 -17.05
C MET A 152 59.95 -21.20 -16.83
N GLU A 153 59.09 -22.23 -16.83
CA GLU A 153 59.49 -23.62 -16.73
C GLU A 153 60.52 -23.98 -17.82
N LYS A 154 60.19 -23.73 -19.09
CA LYS A 154 61.11 -23.98 -20.22
C LYS A 154 62.41 -23.18 -20.14
N SER A 155 62.36 -21.92 -19.68
CA SER A 155 63.55 -21.08 -19.56
C SER A 155 64.46 -21.57 -18.44
N ILE A 156 63.89 -21.88 -17.28
CA ILE A 156 64.62 -22.39 -16.12
C ILE A 156 65.22 -23.75 -16.45
N GLU A 157 64.43 -24.69 -16.96
CA GLU A 157 64.87 -26.03 -17.36
C GLU A 157 66.07 -25.94 -18.32
N LYS A 158 65.93 -25.21 -19.44
CA LYS A 158 67.02 -25.06 -20.42
C LYS A 158 68.26 -24.37 -19.85
N SER A 159 68.09 -23.38 -18.98
CA SER A 159 69.22 -22.66 -18.38
C SER A 159 69.97 -23.53 -17.38
N MET A 160 69.24 -24.27 -16.54
CA MET A 160 69.79 -25.17 -15.54
C MET A 160 70.47 -26.36 -16.20
N GLU A 161 69.80 -27.04 -17.14
CA GLU A 161 70.34 -28.16 -17.91
C GLU A 161 71.68 -27.80 -18.55
N LYS A 162 71.74 -26.70 -19.33
CA LYS A 162 72.98 -26.23 -19.96
C LYS A 162 74.07 -25.86 -18.95
N SER A 163 73.71 -25.23 -17.83
CA SER A 163 74.68 -24.83 -16.81
C SER A 163 75.25 -26.03 -16.06
N MET A 164 74.40 -27.02 -15.74
CA MET A 164 74.78 -28.25 -15.06
C MET A 164 75.59 -29.15 -15.96
N GLU A 165 75.20 -29.30 -17.23
CA GLU A 165 75.96 -30.05 -18.23
C GLU A 165 77.38 -29.51 -18.37
N LYS A 166 77.54 -28.19 -18.64
CA LYS A 166 78.85 -27.54 -18.72
C LYS A 166 79.66 -27.65 -17.42
N CYS A 167 79.01 -27.49 -16.28
CA CYS A 167 79.68 -27.60 -14.98
C CYS A 167 80.17 -29.03 -14.72
N MET A 168 79.33 -30.03 -14.96
CA MET A 168 79.67 -31.45 -14.78
C MET A 168 80.75 -31.89 -15.77
N GLU A 169 80.62 -31.52 -17.05
CA GLU A 169 81.61 -31.81 -18.09
C GLU A 169 82.98 -31.27 -17.69
N LYS A 170 83.08 -29.99 -17.31
CA LYS A 170 84.32 -29.39 -16.84
C LYS A 170 84.87 -30.06 -15.58
N CYS A 171 84.02 -30.31 -14.58
CA CYS A 171 84.42 -30.90 -13.31
C CYS A 171 84.91 -32.36 -13.46
N VAL A 172 84.33 -33.13 -14.39
CA VAL A 172 84.76 -34.49 -14.74
C VAL A 172 86.05 -34.47 -15.55
N LEU A 173 86.15 -33.62 -16.58
CA LEU A 173 87.36 -33.46 -17.38
C LEU A 173 88.56 -33.05 -16.52
N ASP A 174 88.40 -32.02 -15.67
CA ASP A 174 89.43 -31.56 -14.74
C ASP A 174 89.89 -32.71 -13.83
N LYS A 175 88.97 -33.57 -13.35
CA LYS A 175 89.31 -34.74 -12.51
C LYS A 175 90.06 -35.82 -13.29
N ILE A 176 89.61 -36.15 -14.50
CA ILE A 176 90.25 -37.15 -15.36
C ILE A 176 91.65 -36.68 -15.75
N GLU A 177 91.79 -35.42 -16.17
CA GLU A 177 93.07 -34.81 -16.54
C GLU A 177 94.04 -34.81 -15.35
N ASN A 178 93.59 -34.40 -14.16
CA ASN A 178 94.39 -34.48 -12.94
C ASN A 178 94.81 -35.92 -12.58
N LEU A 179 93.93 -36.91 -12.77
CA LEU A 179 94.24 -38.33 -12.52
C LEU A 179 95.26 -38.88 -13.51
N LEU A 180 95.10 -38.57 -14.80
CA LEU A 180 96.04 -38.94 -15.86
C LEU A 180 97.40 -38.30 -15.61
N GLN A 181 97.46 -36.99 -15.34
CA GLN A 181 98.70 -36.27 -15.08
C GLN A 181 99.42 -36.81 -13.85
N LYS A 182 98.71 -37.11 -12.75
CA LYS A 182 99.28 -37.81 -11.59
C LYS A 182 99.76 -39.22 -11.92
N GLY A 183 99.03 -39.97 -12.74
CA GLY A 183 99.42 -41.31 -13.20
C GLY A 183 100.71 -41.28 -14.02
N PHE A 184 100.80 -40.40 -15.02
CA PHE A 184 102.00 -40.20 -15.84
C PHE A 184 103.19 -39.68 -15.03
N SER A 185 102.96 -38.80 -14.06
CA SER A 185 104.03 -38.30 -13.17
C SER A 185 104.64 -39.41 -12.31
N LYS A 186 103.83 -40.41 -11.91
CA LYS A 186 104.33 -41.60 -11.20
C LYS A 186 105.07 -42.57 -12.11
N LEU A 187 104.66 -42.71 -13.36
CA LEU A 187 105.37 -43.53 -14.36
C LEU A 187 106.73 -42.91 -14.74
N ASN A 188 106.82 -41.58 -14.85
CA ASN A 188 108.08 -40.89 -15.17
C ASN A 188 109.07 -40.82 -14.00
N ASN A 189 108.61 -40.89 -12.76
CA ASN A 189 109.46 -40.88 -11.56
C ASN A 189 109.69 -42.28 -10.97
N GLY A 190 109.43 -43.34 -11.76
CA GLY A 190 109.45 -44.74 -11.34
C GLY A 190 110.63 -45.55 -11.88
N ASN A 191 111.81 -44.95 -12.03
CA ASN A 191 113.10 -45.66 -11.95
C ASN A 191 113.78 -45.24 -10.65
N ASP A 192 113.20 -45.60 -9.49
CA ASP A 192 114.02 -46.12 -8.38
C ASP A 192 113.20 -46.58 -7.18
N THR A 193 113.57 -47.78 -6.73
CA THR A 193 113.41 -48.33 -5.37
C THR A 193 112.00 -48.68 -4.86
N THR A 194 111.75 -49.98 -4.95
CA THR A 194 111.17 -50.83 -3.91
C THR A 194 110.92 -50.17 -2.55
N LYS A 195 109.65 -50.08 -2.15
CA LYS A 195 109.22 -50.30 -0.76
C LYS A 195 107.71 -50.53 -0.68
N THR A 196 107.38 -51.78 -0.40
CA THR A 196 106.14 -52.24 0.21
C THR A 196 105.80 -51.39 1.43
N ASN A 197 104.55 -50.91 1.54
CA ASN A 197 103.88 -50.74 2.82
C ASN A 197 102.36 -50.72 2.65
N ASN A 198 101.73 -51.65 3.37
CA ASN A 198 100.31 -51.74 3.63
C ASN A 198 99.80 -50.42 4.21
N CYS A 199 98.80 -49.81 3.56
CA CYS A 199 97.98 -48.77 4.18
C CYS A 199 96.53 -49.24 4.17
N SER A 200 96.01 -49.42 5.38
CA SER A 200 94.69 -49.91 5.70
C SER A 200 93.60 -48.97 5.19
N VAL A 201 92.61 -49.58 4.54
CA VAL A 201 91.32 -49.00 4.18
C VAL A 201 90.59 -48.64 5.49
N LYS A 202 90.52 -47.36 5.82
CA LYS A 202 89.56 -46.86 6.80
C LYS A 202 88.36 -46.30 6.04
N GLU A 203 87.27 -47.06 6.16
CA GLU A 203 85.89 -46.71 5.88
C GLU A 203 85.57 -45.23 6.18
N ALA A 204 85.23 -44.47 5.14
CA ALA A 204 84.45 -43.24 5.29
C ALA A 204 82.97 -43.63 5.36
N LYS A 205 82.51 -43.91 6.58
CA LYS A 205 81.11 -44.09 6.93
C LYS A 205 80.35 -42.76 6.82
N ASN A 206 79.18 -42.82 6.21
CA ASN A 206 77.97 -42.04 6.52
C ASN A 206 78.05 -40.50 6.42
N LEU A 207 77.91 -39.98 5.21
CA LEU A 207 77.25 -38.68 5.00
C LEU A 207 75.73 -38.92 5.00
N LYS A 208 75.13 -38.89 6.19
CA LYS A 208 73.67 -38.71 6.32
C LYS A 208 73.37 -37.28 5.91
N ILE A 209 72.83 -37.11 4.71
CA ILE A 209 72.15 -35.88 4.32
C ILE A 209 70.87 -35.84 5.17
N SER A 210 70.87 -35.02 6.21
CA SER A 210 69.64 -34.69 6.92
C SER A 210 68.80 -33.84 5.98
N ASN A 211 67.65 -34.38 5.55
CA ASN A 211 66.58 -33.58 4.98
C ASN A 211 66.00 -32.71 6.10
N GLU A 212 66.73 -31.67 6.49
CA GLU A 212 66.16 -30.60 7.30
C GLU A 212 65.15 -29.86 6.42
N THR A 213 63.88 -30.09 6.72
CA THR A 213 62.76 -29.37 6.13
C THR A 213 62.86 -27.93 6.64
N TYR A 214 63.46 -27.05 5.83
CA TYR A 214 63.47 -25.62 6.11
C TYR A 214 62.03 -25.11 5.99
N ASN A 215 61.37 -24.93 7.13
CA ASN A 215 60.15 -24.14 7.21
C ASN A 215 60.53 -22.67 6.95
N VAL A 216 60.49 -22.27 5.67
CA VAL A 216 60.67 -20.88 5.28
C VAL A 216 59.45 -20.09 5.75
N THR A 217 59.58 -19.43 6.90
CA THR A 217 58.57 -18.47 7.36
C THR A 217 58.80 -17.14 6.64
N VAL A 218 58.04 -16.90 5.58
CA VAL A 218 58.05 -15.60 4.89
C VAL A 218 57.31 -14.59 5.77
N LYS A 219 58.04 -13.76 6.51
CA LYS A 219 57.47 -12.58 7.16
C LYS A 219 57.26 -11.48 6.13
N SER A 220 56.00 -11.20 5.81
CA SER A 220 55.61 -10.02 5.02
C SER A 220 55.69 -8.77 5.89
N ASN A 221 56.39 -7.73 5.39
CA ASN A 221 56.56 -6.45 6.09
C ASN A 221 55.28 -5.58 6.19
N ASN A 222 54.13 -6.09 5.76
CA ASN A 222 52.89 -5.33 5.70
C ASN A 222 51.88 -5.67 6.81
N GLY A 223 52.33 -5.96 8.03
CA GLY A 223 51.51 -5.86 9.27
C GLY A 223 50.14 -6.55 9.31
N ARG A 224 49.81 -7.44 8.36
CA ARG A 224 48.53 -8.13 8.26
C ARG A 224 48.78 -9.62 8.44
N ASN A 225 48.39 -10.12 9.60
CA ASN A 225 48.29 -11.54 9.86
C ASN A 225 47.20 -12.12 8.95
N PHE A 226 47.59 -12.86 7.91
CA PHE A 226 46.64 -13.71 7.19
C PHE A 226 46.47 -15.00 7.99
N PHE A 227 45.31 -15.12 8.62
CA PHE A 227 44.85 -16.36 9.21
C PHE A 227 44.37 -17.25 8.06
N ILE A 228 45.11 -18.32 7.74
CA ILE A 228 44.63 -19.37 6.85
C ILE A 228 43.88 -20.36 7.75
N PRO A 229 42.54 -20.43 7.69
CA PRO A 229 41.81 -21.40 8.49
C PRO A 229 42.09 -22.79 7.94
N ASN A 230 42.43 -23.72 8.84
CA ASN A 230 42.53 -25.13 8.53
C ASN A 230 41.20 -25.60 7.92
N LYS A 231 41.29 -26.30 6.79
CA LYS A 231 40.17 -27.01 6.15
C LYS A 231 39.74 -28.17 7.06
N GLN A 232 38.92 -27.92 8.06
CA GLN A 232 38.09 -28.90 8.75
C GLN A 232 37.04 -28.11 9.55
N ASP A 233 35.77 -28.55 9.45
CA ASP A 233 34.58 -28.03 10.13
C ASP A 233 33.82 -26.90 9.42
N PHE A 234 33.13 -27.27 8.33
CA PHE A 234 31.86 -26.63 7.95
C PHE A 234 30.73 -27.64 8.17
N THR A 235 30.06 -27.56 9.33
CA THR A 235 28.73 -28.13 9.51
C THR A 235 27.70 -27.05 9.17
N PHE A 236 26.95 -27.29 8.10
CA PHE A 236 25.80 -26.47 7.72
C PHE A 236 24.67 -26.69 8.74
N SER A 237 24.36 -25.68 9.55
CA SER A 237 23.11 -25.64 10.31
C SER A 237 22.04 -24.96 9.46
N ASP A 238 21.12 -25.77 8.91
CA ASP A 238 19.89 -25.31 8.30
C ASP A 238 18.98 -24.66 9.35
N GLN A 239 18.86 -23.33 9.28
CA GLN A 239 17.75 -22.60 9.87
C GLN A 239 17.15 -21.68 8.81
N LYS A 240 16.11 -22.16 8.11
CA LYS A 240 15.14 -21.28 7.46
C LYS A 240 13.80 -21.38 8.15
N SER A 241 13.57 -20.33 8.91
CA SER A 241 12.37 -19.98 9.65
C SER A 241 11.17 -19.76 8.72
N SER A 242 10.07 -20.38 9.13
CA SER A 242 8.70 -20.14 8.70
C SER A 242 8.32 -18.66 8.74
N ARG A 243 7.93 -18.10 7.58
CA ARG A 243 7.08 -16.91 7.51
C ARG A 243 5.81 -17.24 6.74
N ARG A 244 4.77 -17.62 7.51
CA ARG A 244 3.37 -17.57 7.09
C ARG A 244 3.04 -16.15 6.63
N ASN A 245 2.66 -15.99 5.38
CA ASN A 245 1.99 -14.78 4.91
C ASN A 245 0.50 -15.10 4.68
N LYS A 246 -0.34 -14.67 5.62
CA LYS A 246 -1.80 -14.67 5.47
C LYS A 246 -2.17 -13.36 4.78
N ASN A 247 -2.60 -13.41 3.54
CA ASN A 247 -3.38 -12.35 2.93
C ASN A 247 -4.45 -12.99 2.03
N ARG A 248 -5.70 -12.91 2.51
CA ARG A 248 -6.91 -13.24 1.78
C ARG A 248 -7.83 -12.02 1.92
N PRO A 249 -8.19 -11.31 0.85
CA PRO A 249 -9.27 -10.33 0.91
C PRO A 249 -10.62 -11.01 0.62
N ASN A 250 -11.64 -10.56 1.35
CA ASN A 250 -13.06 -10.68 1.00
C ASN A 250 -13.40 -9.75 -0.17
#